data_AF-A7T5L9-F1
#
_entry.id   AF-A7T5L9-F1
#
_cell.length_a   1.000
_cell.length_b   1.000
_cell.length_c   1.000
_cell.angle_alpha   90.00
_cell.angle_beta   90.00
_cell.angle_gamma   90.00
#
_symmetry.space_group_name_H-M   'P 1'
#
loop_
_entity.id
_entity.type
_entity.pdbx_description
1 polymer ?
#
loop_
_entity_poly.entity_id
_entity_poly.type
_entity_poly.pdbx_seq_one_letter_code
_entity_poly.pdbx_strand_id
1 'polypeptide(L)' 'LDVLEYIHANEYAHADIKGSNLMTGFGKGKSDQVYLLDYGLTFRFCPNGEHKEYKEDPKRKHDGTVEFTSRDAHRG' A
#
# COMPACT_ATOMS: atom_id res chain seq x y z
N LEU A 1 -10.59 -0.75 6.12
CA LEU A 1 -9.72 0.33 6.63
C LEU A 1 -8.72 -0.23 7.64
N ASP A 2 -9.16 -1.18 8.45
CA ASP A 2 -8.41 -1.85 9.52
C ASP A 2 -6.99 -2.30 9.11
N VAL A 3 -6.83 -2.93 7.94
CA VAL A 3 -5.50 -3.34 7.45
C VAL A 3 -4.58 -2.13 7.20
N LEU A 4 -5.12 -1.04 6.66
CA LEU A 4 -4.36 0.19 6.43
C LEU A 4 -3.96 0.85 7.75
N GLU A 5 -4.88 0.92 8.71
CA GLU A 5 -4.58 1.42 10.05
C GLU A 5 -3.47 0.61 10.71
N TYR A 6 -3.53 -0.73 10.61
CA TYR A 6 -2.50 -1.61 11.13
C TYR A 6 -1.12 -1.34 10.50
N ILE A 7 -1.01 -1.32 9.16
CA ILE A 7 0.29 -1.11 8.52
C ILE A 7 0.81 0.32 8.73
N HIS A 8 -0.08 1.34 8.77
CA HIS A 8 0.31 2.72 9.04
C HIS A 8 0.80 2.91 10.48
N ALA A 9 0.16 2.26 11.46
CA ALA A 9 0.64 2.24 12.85
C ALA A 9 2.02 1.57 12.99
N ASN A 10 2.39 0.73 12.02
CA ASN A 10 3.71 0.12 11.89
C ASN A 10 4.62 0.83 10.87
N GLU A 11 4.29 2.07 10.50
CA GLU A 11 5.11 2.97 9.66
C GLU A 11 5.15 2.66 8.15
N TYR A 12 4.30 1.75 7.66
CA TYR A 12 4.30 1.28 6.26
C TYR A 12 3.04 1.68 5.51
N ALA A 13 3.20 2.18 4.28
CA ALA A 13 2.14 2.33 3.30
C ALA A 13 2.22 1.21 2.25
N HIS A 14 1.09 0.61 1.87
CA HIS A 14 1.06 -0.46 0.87
C HIS A 14 1.44 0.00 -0.54
N ALA A 15 1.07 1.24 -0.90
CA ALA A 15 1.36 1.91 -2.18
C ALA A 15 0.78 1.26 -3.46
N ASP A 16 -0.08 0.23 -3.38
CA ASP A 16 -0.70 -0.40 -4.58
C ASP A 16 -2.03 -1.08 -4.22
N ILE A 17 -2.99 -0.29 -3.71
CA ILE A 17 -4.31 -0.79 -3.34
C ILE A 17 -5.17 -0.89 -4.61
N LYS A 18 -5.59 -2.10 -4.96
CA LYS A 18 -6.42 -2.38 -6.13
C LYS A 18 -7.18 -3.69 -5.98
N GLY A 19 -8.21 -3.89 -6.80
CA GLY A 19 -9.08 -5.07 -6.73
C GLY A 19 -8.32 -6.39 -6.90
N SER A 20 -7.31 -6.45 -7.77
CA SER A 20 -6.52 -7.68 -7.96
C SER A 20 -5.61 -8.02 -6.78
N ASN A 21 -5.38 -7.08 -5.87
CA ASN A 21 -4.60 -7.29 -4.63
C ASN A 21 -5.52 -7.61 -3.44
N LEU A 22 -6.83 -7.77 -3.66
CA LEU A 22 -7.78 -8.22 -2.65
C LEU A 22 -8.19 -9.66 -2.91
N MET A 23 -8.18 -10.49 -1.87
CA MET A 23 -8.57 -11.90 -1.96
C MET A 23 -9.48 -12.28 -0.81
N THR A 24 -10.49 -13.11 -1.10
CA THR A 24 -11.36 -13.68 -0.06
C THR A 24 -10.71 -14.88 0.62
N GLY A 25 -11.10 -15.15 1.86
CA GLY A 25 -10.55 -16.27 2.63
C GLY A 25 -10.81 -17.63 2.00
N PHE A 26 -9.80 -18.51 2.06
CA PHE A 26 -9.90 -19.87 1.53
C PHE A 26 -10.56 -20.83 2.54
N GLY A 27 -11.62 -21.53 2.11
CA GLY A 27 -12.29 -22.59 2.86
C GLY A 27 -13.74 -22.28 3.24
N LYS A 28 -14.42 -23.27 3.83
CA LYS A 28 -15.83 -23.15 4.20
C LYS A 28 -16.02 -22.08 5.30
N GLY A 29 -16.88 -21.10 5.03
CA GLY A 29 -17.23 -20.06 6.00
C GLY A 29 -16.22 -18.93 6.16
N LYS A 30 -15.30 -18.73 5.20
CA LYS A 30 -14.31 -17.62 5.21
C LYS A 30 -14.50 -16.63 4.06
N SER A 31 -15.58 -16.72 3.30
CA SER A 31 -15.86 -15.84 2.16
C SER A 31 -16.12 -14.39 2.56
N ASP A 32 -16.42 -14.14 3.84
CA ASP A 32 -16.60 -12.84 4.47
C ASP A 32 -15.27 -12.18 4.89
N GLN A 33 -14.17 -12.94 4.92
CA GLN A 33 -12.84 -12.42 5.22
C GLN A 33 -12.17 -11.92 3.94
N VAL A 34 -11.61 -10.72 4.00
CA VAL A 34 -10.86 -10.11 2.89
C VAL A 34 -9.41 -9.88 3.33
N TYR A 35 -8.48 -10.25 2.46
CA TYR A 35 -7.05 -10.08 2.64
C TYR A 35 -6.52 -9.08 1.63
N LEU A 36 -5.66 -8.18 2.08
CA LEU A 36 -4.85 -7.32 1.23
C LEU A 36 -3.49 -7.99 1.00
N LEU A 37 -3.16 -8.24 -0.27
CA LEU A 37 -2.01 -8.98 -0.75
C LEU A 37 -1.06 -8.07 -1.55
N ASP A 38 0.11 -8.61 -1.89
CA ASP A 38 1.13 -7.97 -2.73
C ASP A 38 1.73 -6.69 -2.15
N TYR A 39 2.64 -6.89 -1.19
CA TYR A 39 3.37 -5.81 -0.52
C TYR A 39 4.64 -5.39 -1.28
N GLY A 40 4.80 -5.74 -2.56
CA GLY A 40 6.03 -5.50 -3.34
C GLY A 40 6.43 -4.03 -3.48
N LEU A 41 5.47 -3.10 -3.36
CA LEU A 41 5.68 -1.66 -3.45
C LEU A 41 5.62 -0.94 -2.10
N THR A 42 5.55 -1.70 -1.02
CA THR A 42 5.42 -1.16 0.34
C THR A 42 6.53 -0.16 0.66
N PHE A 43 6.14 0.97 1.24
CA PHE A 43 7.06 2.04 1.60
C PHE A 43 6.97 2.36 3.09
N ARG A 44 8.11 2.29 3.78
CA ARG A 44 8.23 2.77 5.16
C ARG A 44 8.30 4.30 5.15
N PHE A 45 7.18 4.95 5.45
CA PHE A 45 7.03 6.40 5.37
C PHE A 45 7.42 7.12 6.66
N CYS A 46 7.39 6.42 7.81
CA CYS A 46 7.68 7.00 9.12
C CYS A 46 8.73 6.21 9.91
N PRO A 47 9.91 5.90 9.35
CA PRO A 47 10.89 5.05 10.03
C PRO A 47 11.28 5.59 11.41
N ASN A 48 11.10 4.77 12.45
CA ASN A 48 11.41 5.09 13.84
C ASN A 48 10.59 6.30 14.37
N GLY A 49 9.36 6.45 13.88
CA GLY A 49 8.48 7.58 14.22
C GLY A 49 8.83 8.90 13.52
N GLU A 50 9.84 8.93 12.65
CA GLU A 50 10.21 10.13 11.88
C GLU A 50 9.58 10.09 10.49
N HIS A 51 8.59 10.94 10.25
CA HIS A 51 7.94 11.02 8.95
C HIS A 51 8.92 11.55 7.90
N LYS A 52 9.03 10.84 6.78
CA LYS A 52 9.88 11.26 5.67
C LYS A 52 9.42 12.59 5.10
N GLU A 53 10.38 13.46 4.79
CA GLU A 53 10.11 14.69 4.08
C GLU A 53 9.64 14.40 2.65
N TYR A 54 8.76 15.26 2.15
CA TYR A 54 8.35 15.21 0.77
C TYR A 54 9.53 15.55 -0.14
N LYS A 55 9.85 14.64 -1.06
CA LYS A 55 10.86 14.84 -2.09
C LYS A 55 10.50 14.00 -3.30
N GLU A 56 10.48 14.64 -4.47
CA GLU A 56 10.29 13.91 -5.71
C GLU A 56 11.48 12.97 -6.00
N ASP A 57 11.20 11.70 -6.29
CA ASP A 57 12.14 10.68 -6.74
C ASP A 57 11.77 10.16 -8.15
N PRO A 58 12.39 10.70 -9.21
CA PRO A 58 12.13 10.29 -10.59
C PRO A 58 12.30 8.78 -10.86
N LYS A 59 13.05 8.06 -10.02
CA LYS A 59 13.23 6.60 -10.16
C LYS A 59 11.99 5.81 -9.77
N ARG A 60 11.11 6.40 -8.97
CA ARG A 60 9.86 5.80 -8.48
C ARG A 60 8.63 6.35 -9.18
N LYS A 61 8.85 7.17 -10.21
CA LYS A 61 7.79 7.78 -10.98
C LYS A 61 6.99 6.69 -11.69
N HIS A 62 5.68 6.73 -11.45
CA HIS A 62 4.70 5.76 -11.94
C HIS A 62 4.86 4.35 -11.33
N ASP A 63 5.51 4.22 -10.17
CA ASP A 63 5.39 3.01 -9.35
C ASP A 63 3.90 2.77 -9.02
N GLY A 64 3.51 1.49 -8.99
CA GLY A 64 2.13 1.05 -8.77
C GLY A 64 1.32 0.95 -10.06
N THR A 65 0.01 0.79 -9.88
CA THR A 65 -0.91 0.68 -11.02
C THR A 65 -1.31 2.08 -11.50
N VAL A 66 -0.99 2.42 -12.75
CA VAL A 66 -1.11 3.79 -13.30
C VAL A 66 -2.48 4.42 -13.08
N GLU A 67 -3.55 3.63 -13.16
CA GLU A 67 -4.94 4.06 -13.00
C GLU A 67 -5.34 4.34 -11.53
N PHE A 68 -4.61 3.77 -10.57
CA PHE A 68 -4.93 3.83 -9.14
C PHE A 68 -3.83 4.49 -8.29
N THR A 69 -2.66 4.76 -8.88
CA THR A 69 -1.50 5.27 -8.15
C THR A 69 -1.72 6.72 -7.70
N SER A 70 -0.98 7.13 -6.67
CA SER A 70 -1.15 8.45 -6.06
C SER A 70 -0.58 9.57 -6.93
N ARG A 71 -0.96 10.82 -6.62
CA ARG A 71 -0.35 12.00 -7.25
C ARG A 71 1.16 12.08 -7.00
N ASP A 72 1.62 11.63 -5.84
CA ASP A 72 3.04 11.62 -5.48
C ASP A 72 3.78 10.61 -6.36
N ALA A 73 3.25 9.40 -6.50
CA ALA A 73 3.81 8.40 -7.41
C ALA A 73 3.80 8.87 -8.88
N HIS A 74 2.82 9.65 -9.33
CA HIS A 74 2.85 10.25 -10.67
C HIS A 74 3.96 11.29 -10.85
N ARG A 75 4.36 11.98 -9.79
CA ARG A 75 5.49 12.92 -9.81
C ARG A 75 6.83 12.19 -9.68
N GLY A 76 6.79 11.03 -9.02
CA GLY A 76 7.95 10.28 -8.56
C GLY A 76 8.39 10.92 -7.28
#